data_AF-A0A7W8D0U1-F1
#
_entry.id   AF-A0A7W8D0U1-F1
#
_cell.length_a   1.000
_cell.length_b   1.000
_cell.length_c   1.000
_cell.angle_alpha   90.00
_cell.angle_beta   90.00
_cell.angle_gamma   90.00
#
_symmetry.space_group_name_H-M   'P 1'
#
loop_
_entity.id
_entity.type
_entity.pdbx_description
1 polymer ?
#
loop_
_entity_poly.entity_id
_entity_poly.type
_entity_poly.pdbx_seq_one_letter_code
_entity_poly.pdbx_strand_id
1 'polypeptide(L)'
;MNEIERLQKYLLLVRRTVGWSAEEFGERIGVTRQTINNLEAGRNKLTKTQYIAMRSVLDAEVAAYPDETEMLRLILDVFVDNPDKYKEEDREKILNQANMVTPSILAGSTSRKDVSKSMITFAAAMGVMLGALGPIASAIGSSAWIAKTILGKKR
;
A
#
# COMPACT_ATOMS: atom_id res chain seq x y z
N MET A 1 -4.29 15.44 -6.26
CA MET A 1 -3.90 14.76 -5.00
C MET A 1 -2.49 14.23 -5.17
N ASN A 2 -1.56 14.58 -4.29
CA ASN A 2 -0.18 14.08 -4.34
C ASN A 2 -0.06 12.67 -3.71
N GLU A 3 1.11 12.03 -3.81
CA GLU A 3 1.33 10.65 -3.32
C GLU A 3 1.13 10.50 -1.81
N ILE A 4 1.44 11.53 -1.03
CA ILE A 4 1.25 11.54 0.43
C ILE A 4 -0.24 11.51 0.75
N GLU A 5 -1.02 12.38 0.10
CA GLU A 5 -2.47 12.44 0.25
C GLU A 5 -3.14 11.15 -0.25
N ARG A 6 -2.64 10.57 -1.34
CA ARG A 6 -3.12 9.28 -1.87
C ARG A 6 -2.85 8.15 -0.88
N LEU A 7 -1.62 8.03 -0.36
CA LEU A 7 -1.31 7.02 0.65
C LEU A 7 -2.19 7.19 1.89
N GLN A 8 -2.38 8.43 2.36
CA GLN A 8 -3.26 8.70 3.49
C GLN A 8 -4.69 8.25 3.23
N LYS A 9 -5.25 8.58 2.06
CA LYS A 9 -6.61 8.17 1.67
C LYS A 9 -6.80 6.66 1.70
N TYR A 10 -5.79 5.89 1.32
CA TYR A 10 -5.84 4.43 1.24
C TYR A 10 -5.13 3.71 2.39
N LEU A 11 -4.75 4.43 3.46
CA LEU A 11 -3.89 3.91 4.53
C LEU A 11 -4.48 2.69 5.23
N LEU A 12 -5.78 2.74 5.52
CA LEU A 12 -6.52 1.63 6.12
C LEU A 12 -6.46 0.38 5.24
N LEU A 13 -6.68 0.52 3.93
CA LEU A 13 -6.63 -0.59 3.00
C LEU A 13 -5.21 -1.17 2.94
N VAL A 14 -4.22 -0.30 2.79
CA VAL A 14 -2.80 -0.65 2.72
C VAL A 14 -2.39 -1.52 3.91
N ARG A 15 -2.66 -1.10 5.16
CA ARG A 15 -2.29 -1.93 6.32
C ARG A 15 -3.05 -3.25 6.39
N ARG A 16 -4.29 -3.30 5.92
CA ARG A 16 -5.07 -4.54 5.89
C ARG A 16 -4.52 -5.55 4.89
N THR A 17 -3.94 -5.10 3.77
CA THR A 17 -3.33 -6.02 2.78
C THR A 17 -2.20 -6.87 3.36
N VAL A 18 -1.46 -6.32 4.33
CA VAL A 18 -0.37 -7.02 5.04
C VAL A 18 -0.81 -7.62 6.37
N GLY A 19 -2.07 -7.43 6.74
CA GLY A 19 -2.65 -7.98 7.98
C GLY A 19 -2.25 -7.24 9.25
N TRP A 20 -1.86 -5.96 9.18
CA TRP A 20 -1.49 -5.21 10.38
C TRP A 20 -2.67 -4.48 11.01
N SER A 21 -2.77 -4.61 12.33
CA SER A 21 -3.54 -3.71 13.17
C SER A 21 -2.95 -2.29 13.14
N ALA A 22 -3.73 -1.31 13.57
CA ALA A 22 -3.24 0.05 13.72
C ALA A 22 -2.14 0.17 14.81
N GLU A 23 -2.09 -0.79 15.73
CA GLU A 23 -1.09 -0.85 16.79
C GLU A 23 0.25 -1.34 16.27
N GLU A 24 0.26 -2.51 15.61
CA GLU A 24 1.46 -3.06 14.96
C GLU A 24 2.04 -2.10 13.92
N PHE A 25 1.18 -1.46 13.12
CA PHE A 25 1.65 -0.50 12.14
C PHE A 25 2.24 0.76 12.81
N GLY A 26 1.65 1.21 13.92
CA GLY A 26 2.18 2.30 14.72
C GLY A 26 3.57 1.97 15.28
N GLU A 27 3.71 0.78 15.89
CA GLU A 27 4.97 0.29 16.46
C GLU A 27 6.08 0.23 15.41
N ARG A 28 5.80 -0.31 14.21
CA ARG A 28 6.77 -0.41 13.10
C ARG A 28 7.34 0.94 12.66
N ILE A 29 6.60 2.04 12.81
CA ILE A 29 7.06 3.39 12.44
C ILE A 29 7.33 4.30 13.65
N GLY A 30 7.26 3.77 14.88
CA GLY A 30 7.52 4.51 16.11
C GLY A 30 6.45 5.54 16.49
N VAL A 31 5.17 5.26 16.24
CA VAL A 31 4.04 6.12 16.63
C VAL A 31 2.95 5.33 17.37
N THR A 32 2.03 6.04 18.03
CA THR A 32 0.92 5.40 18.74
C THR A 32 -0.16 4.90 17.79
N ARG A 33 -0.93 3.88 18.23
CA ARG A 33 -2.16 3.43 17.56
C ARG A 33 -3.13 4.59 17.26
N GLN A 34 -3.26 5.54 18.20
CA GLN A 34 -4.10 6.72 18.04
C GLN A 34 -3.63 7.60 16.87
N THR A 35 -2.31 7.72 16.67
CA THR A 35 -1.74 8.46 15.53
C THR A 35 -2.16 7.83 14.21
N ILE A 36 -2.05 6.50 14.07
CA ILE A 36 -2.50 5.77 12.88
C ILE A 36 -3.99 6.00 12.65
N ASN A 37 -4.83 5.81 13.66
CA ASN A 37 -6.28 6.01 13.54
C ASN A 37 -6.65 7.45 13.11
N ASN A 38 -5.96 8.47 13.63
CA ASN A 38 -6.20 9.86 13.25
C ASN A 38 -5.76 10.17 11.82
N LEU A 39 -4.69 9.53 11.34
CA LEU A 39 -4.25 9.64 9.94
C LEU A 39 -5.26 8.96 9.00
N GLU A 40 -5.73 7.76 9.33
CA GLU A 40 -6.75 7.01 8.58
C GLU A 40 -8.09 7.76 8.50
N ALA A 41 -8.49 8.40 9.61
CA ALA A 41 -9.72 9.19 9.67
C ALA A 41 -9.59 10.58 9.03
N GLY A 42 -8.40 10.96 8.52
CA GLY A 42 -8.16 12.28 7.95
C GLY A 42 -8.18 13.44 8.95
N ARG A 43 -8.19 13.15 10.26
CA ARG A 43 -8.16 14.17 11.32
C ARG A 43 -6.83 14.92 11.38
N ASN A 44 -5.74 14.19 11.13
CA ASN A 44 -4.40 14.73 11.04
C ASN A 44 -3.88 14.56 9.61
N LYS A 45 -3.13 15.53 9.08
CA LYS A 45 -2.45 15.39 7.78
C LYS A 45 -1.23 14.49 7.92
N LEU A 46 -1.06 13.55 7.00
CA LEU A 46 0.14 12.73 6.90
C LEU A 46 1.33 13.61 6.52
N THR A 47 2.34 13.65 7.38
CA THR A 47 3.56 14.42 7.12
C THR A 47 4.47 13.68 6.14
N LYS A 48 5.37 14.41 5.47
CA LYS A 48 6.39 13.82 4.58
C LYS A 48 7.26 12.79 5.31
N THR A 49 7.65 13.06 6.56
CA THR A 49 8.44 12.13 7.38
C THR A 49 7.67 10.84 7.66
N GLN A 50 6.40 10.94 8.07
CA GLN A 50 5.55 9.76 8.30
C GLN A 50 5.32 8.98 7.02
N TYR A 51 5.10 9.65 5.89
CA TYR A 51 4.98 8.99 4.59
C TYR A 51 6.24 8.16 4.25
N ILE A 52 7.44 8.75 4.43
CA ILE A 52 8.71 8.04 4.20
C ILE A 52 8.84 6.83 5.13
N ALA A 53 8.54 6.99 6.42
CA ALA A 53 8.60 5.89 7.39
C ALA A 53 7.62 4.76 7.03
N MET A 54 6.37 5.10 6.74
CA MET A 54 5.33 4.14 6.33
C MET A 54 5.71 3.38 5.06
N ARG A 55 6.16 4.08 4.01
CA ARG A 55 6.58 3.39 2.78
C ARG A 55 7.82 2.54 2.98
N SER A 56 8.76 2.97 3.82
CA SER A 56 9.97 2.18 4.11
C SER A 56 9.63 0.85 4.79
N VAL A 57 8.71 0.83 5.75
CA VAL A 57 8.31 -0.43 6.42
C VAL A 57 7.47 -1.33 5.51
N LEU A 58 6.65 -0.75 4.62
CA LEU A 58 5.89 -1.50 3.62
C LEU A 58 6.82 -2.14 2.58
N ASP A 59 7.80 -1.39 2.07
CA ASP A 59 8.80 -1.91 1.13
C ASP A 59 9.64 -3.02 1.78
N ALA A 60 10.01 -2.88 3.05
CA ALA A 60 10.72 -3.91 3.81
C ALA A 60 9.87 -5.19 3.97
N GLU A 61 8.58 -5.07 4.29
CA GLU A 61 7.67 -6.21 4.38
C GLU A 61 7.54 -6.93 3.04
N VAL A 62 7.45 -6.15 1.96
CA VAL A 62 7.34 -6.66 0.60
C VAL A 62 8.63 -7.38 0.15
N ALA A 63 9.79 -6.93 0.60
CA ALA A 63 11.06 -7.58 0.33
C ALA A 63 11.21 -8.88 1.15
N ALA A 64 10.72 -8.90 2.39
CA ALA A 64 10.78 -10.08 3.26
C ALA A 64 9.79 -11.18 2.84
N TYR A 65 8.59 -10.80 2.36
CA TYR A 65 7.51 -11.74 2.03
C TYR A 65 6.92 -11.46 0.63
N PRO A 66 7.72 -11.58 -0.45
CA PRO A 66 7.29 -11.20 -1.80
C PRO A 66 6.05 -11.98 -2.27
N ASP A 67 5.95 -13.27 -1.94
CA ASP A 67 4.84 -14.15 -2.34
C ASP A 67 3.53 -13.89 -1.57
N GLU A 68 3.59 -13.13 -0.49
CA GLU A 68 2.44 -12.86 0.39
C GLU A 68 1.95 -11.42 0.29
N THR A 69 2.72 -10.56 -0.37
CA THR A 69 2.53 -9.10 -0.39
C THR A 69 2.32 -8.56 -1.81
N GLU A 70 2.09 -9.44 -2.78
CA GLU A 70 1.76 -9.06 -4.15
C GLU A 70 0.56 -8.12 -4.24
N MET A 71 -0.48 -8.34 -3.43
CA MET A 71 -1.62 -7.43 -3.32
C MET A 71 -1.21 -6.04 -2.81
N LEU A 72 -0.30 -5.96 -1.83
CA LEU A 72 0.20 -4.66 -1.37
C LEU A 72 0.85 -3.90 -2.52
N ARG A 73 1.67 -4.57 -3.35
CA ARG A 73 2.28 -3.97 -4.55
C ARG A 73 1.24 -3.43 -5.51
N LEU A 74 0.21 -4.24 -5.82
CA LEU A 74 -0.89 -3.84 -6.68
C LEU A 74 -1.60 -2.59 -6.13
N ILE A 75 -1.96 -2.59 -4.85
CA ILE A 75 -2.67 -1.46 -4.22
C ILE A 75 -1.82 -0.19 -4.22
N LEU A 76 -0.52 -0.29 -3.90
CA LEU A 76 0.37 0.87 -3.92
C LEU A 76 0.53 1.43 -5.34
N ASP A 77 0.67 0.58 -6.36
CA ASP A 77 0.82 1.07 -7.72
C ASP A 77 -0.46 1.71 -8.27
N VAL A 78 -1.60 1.02 -8.12
CA VAL A 78 -2.89 1.44 -8.67
C VAL A 78 -3.45 2.69 -7.98
N PHE A 79 -3.19 2.87 -6.69
CA PHE A 79 -3.81 3.96 -5.92
C PHE A 79 -2.84 5.04 -5.46
N VAL A 80 -1.55 4.75 -5.35
CA VAL A 80 -0.57 5.68 -4.76
C VAL A 80 0.45 6.14 -5.78
N ASP A 81 1.14 5.23 -6.46
CA ASP A 81 2.34 5.55 -7.23
C ASP A 81 1.99 5.94 -8.67
N ASN A 82 1.15 5.16 -9.35
CA ASN A 82 0.83 5.31 -10.77
C ASN A 82 -0.68 5.22 -11.09
N PRO A 83 -1.57 5.90 -10.34
CA PRO A 83 -3.01 5.77 -10.56
C PRO A 83 -3.46 6.22 -11.95
N ASP A 84 -2.72 7.11 -12.60
CA ASP A 84 -3.06 7.65 -13.93
C ASP A 84 -2.84 6.62 -15.06
N LYS A 85 -2.17 5.48 -14.79
CA LYS A 85 -2.03 4.37 -15.74
C LYS A 85 -3.30 3.51 -15.84
N TYR A 86 -4.24 3.68 -14.91
CA TYR A 86 -5.41 2.82 -14.77
C TYR A 86 -6.70 3.62 -14.98
N LYS A 87 -7.65 3.03 -15.70
CA LYS A 87 -8.98 3.63 -15.89
C LYS A 87 -9.70 3.71 -14.54
N GLU A 88 -10.53 4.73 -14.36
CA GLU A 88 -11.24 4.95 -13.10
C GLU A 88 -12.12 3.75 -12.73
N GLU A 89 -12.82 3.18 -13.71
CA GLU A 89 -13.66 1.98 -13.56
C GLU A 89 -12.87 0.78 -13.03
N ASP A 90 -11.65 0.57 -13.54
CA ASP A 90 -10.80 -0.55 -13.11
C ASP A 90 -10.29 -0.31 -11.69
N ARG A 91 -9.90 0.93 -11.36
CA ARG A 91 -9.51 1.30 -9.99
C ARG A 91 -10.66 1.08 -9.01
N GLU A 92 -11.90 1.42 -9.39
CA GLU A 92 -13.06 1.23 -8.54
C GLU A 92 -13.35 -0.26 -8.30
N LYS A 93 -13.29 -1.10 -9.34
CA LYS A 93 -13.45 -2.56 -9.21
C LYS A 93 -12.38 -3.17 -8.31
N ILE A 94 -11.11 -2.77 -8.49
CA ILE A 94 -9.99 -3.20 -7.63
C ILE A 94 -10.25 -2.78 -6.19
N LEU A 95 -10.69 -1.53 -5.96
CA LEU A 95 -10.95 -1.01 -4.62
C LEU A 95 -12.07 -1.77 -3.92
N ASN A 96 -13.18 -2.01 -4.61
CA ASN A 96 -14.33 -2.72 -4.07
C ASN A 96 -13.98 -4.16 -3.72
N GLN A 97 -13.30 -4.86 -4.64
CA GLN A 97 -12.84 -6.22 -4.39
C GLN A 97 -11.87 -6.28 -3.20
N ALA A 98 -10.89 -5.37 -3.14
CA ALA A 98 -9.91 -5.32 -2.06
C ALA A 98 -10.56 -5.05 -0.69
N ASN A 99 -11.54 -4.16 -0.62
CA ASN A 99 -12.27 -3.88 0.62
C ASN A 99 -13.14 -5.06 1.08
N MET A 100 -13.62 -5.89 0.16
CA MET A 100 -14.38 -7.10 0.49
C MET A 100 -13.47 -8.19 1.10
N VAL A 101 -12.26 -8.37 0.55
CA VAL A 101 -11.39 -9.50 0.93
C VAL A 101 -10.43 -9.18 2.06
N THR A 102 -9.90 -7.97 2.16
CA THR A 102 -8.85 -7.65 3.15
C THR A 102 -9.26 -7.75 4.63
N PRO A 103 -10.53 -7.52 5.04
CA PRO A 103 -10.92 -7.71 6.44
C PRO A 103 -10.74 -9.14 6.96
N SER A 104 -10.84 -10.14 6.06
CA SER A 104 -10.70 -11.56 6.40
C SER A 104 -9.29 -11.94 6.89
N ILE A 105 -8.27 -11.20 6.46
CA ILE A 105 -6.88 -11.38 6.91
C ILE A 105 -6.77 -11.09 8.41
N LEU A 106 -7.27 -9.92 8.84
CA LEU A 106 -7.25 -9.52 10.25
C LEU A 106 -8.19 -10.34 11.12
N ALA A 107 -9.28 -10.86 10.55
CA ALA A 107 -10.17 -11.78 11.23
C ALA A 107 -9.55 -13.18 11.43
N GLY A 108 -8.42 -13.48 10.79
CA GLY A 108 -7.76 -14.79 10.84
C GLY A 108 -8.51 -15.89 10.10
N SER A 109 -9.50 -15.55 9.26
CA SER A 109 -10.31 -16.54 8.53
C SER A 109 -9.65 -17.01 7.23
N THR A 110 -8.61 -16.32 6.77
CA THR A 110 -7.81 -16.70 5.60
C THR A 110 -6.39 -16.12 5.73
N SER A 111 -5.44 -16.67 4.97
CA SER A 111 -4.08 -16.15 4.94
C SER A 111 -3.98 -14.92 4.03
N ARG A 112 -3.10 -13.97 4.38
CA ARG A 112 -2.78 -12.85 3.48
C ARG A 112 -2.26 -13.31 2.12
N LYS A 113 -1.59 -14.48 2.06
CA LYS A 113 -1.09 -15.10 0.83
C LYS A 113 -2.23 -15.49 -0.11
N ASP A 114 -3.28 -16.12 0.42
CA ASP A 114 -4.43 -16.56 -0.39
C ASP A 114 -5.25 -15.38 -0.90
N VAL A 115 -5.48 -14.39 -0.03
CA VAL A 115 -6.13 -13.14 -0.41
C VAL A 115 -5.31 -12.41 -1.48
N SER A 116 -3.99 -12.38 -1.32
CA SER A 116 -3.08 -11.78 -2.28
C SER A 116 -3.22 -12.45 -3.65
N LYS A 117 -3.11 -13.77 -3.73
CA LYS A 117 -3.27 -14.54 -4.98
C LYS A 117 -4.63 -14.31 -5.64
N SER A 118 -5.70 -14.32 -4.86
CA SER A 118 -7.06 -14.05 -5.35
C SER A 118 -7.15 -12.67 -5.98
N MET A 119 -6.57 -11.65 -5.32
CA MET A 119 -6.56 -10.29 -5.83
C MET A 119 -5.75 -10.15 -7.12
N ILE A 120 -4.60 -10.82 -7.21
CA ILE A 120 -3.78 -10.79 -8.44
C ILE A 120 -4.48 -11.48 -9.59
N THR A 121 -5.15 -12.60 -9.34
CA THR A 121 -5.96 -13.29 -10.35
C THR A 121 -7.08 -12.40 -10.86
N PHE A 122 -7.76 -11.70 -9.97
CA PHE A 122 -8.80 -10.73 -10.32
C PHE A 122 -8.25 -9.56 -11.15
N ALA A 123 -7.10 -8.99 -10.75
CA ALA A 123 -6.44 -7.91 -11.48
C ALA A 123 -6.00 -8.35 -12.88
N ALA A 124 -5.42 -9.56 -13.00
CA ALA A 124 -5.00 -10.13 -14.28
C ALA A 124 -6.19 -10.36 -15.23
N ALA A 125 -7.35 -10.79 -14.72
CA ALA A 125 -8.57 -10.94 -15.51
C ALA A 125 -9.08 -9.60 -16.07
N MET A 126 -8.72 -8.48 -15.44
CA MET A 126 -8.99 -7.12 -15.94
C MET A 126 -7.85 -6.55 -16.79
N GLY A 127 -6.81 -7.32 -17.07
CA GLY A 127 -5.64 -6.89 -17.85
C GLY A 127 -4.57 -6.13 -17.04
N VAL A 128 -4.67 -6.09 -15.71
CA VAL A 128 -3.66 -5.49 -14.83
C VAL A 128 -2.65 -6.54 -14.40
N MET A 129 -1.42 -6.45 -14.91
CA MET A 129 -0.37 -7.45 -14.67
C MET A 129 0.72 -6.93 -13.72
N LEU A 130 1.01 -7.69 -12.66
CA LEU A 130 2.09 -7.35 -11.72
C LEU A 130 3.47 -7.28 -12.35
N GLY A 131 3.76 -8.08 -13.38
CA GLY A 131 5.04 -8.07 -14.07
C GLY A 131 5.36 -6.74 -14.80
N ALA A 132 4.35 -5.87 -14.96
CA ALA A 132 4.54 -4.50 -15.45
C ALA A 132 4.91 -3.50 -14.34
N LEU A 133 4.76 -3.89 -13.07
CA LEU A 133 5.26 -3.14 -11.92
C LEU A 133 6.76 -3.45 -11.83
N GLY A 134 7.60 -2.45 -12.08
CA GLY A 134 9.05 -2.62 -12.16
C GLY A 134 9.67 -3.31 -10.93
N PRO A 135 10.94 -3.74 -11.02
CA PRO A 135 11.59 -4.48 -9.95
C PRO A 135 11.55 -3.72 -8.63
N ILE A 136 11.32 -4.46 -7.55
CA ILE A 136 11.43 -3.92 -6.21
C ILE A 136 12.90 -3.77 -5.92
N ALA A 137 13.34 -2.53 -5.82
CA ALA A 137 14.59 -2.17 -5.19
C ALA A 137 14.57 -2.66 -3.74
N SER A 138 15.04 -3.88 -3.51
CA SER A 138 15.27 -4.41 -2.17
C SER A 138 16.23 -3.48 -1.42
N ALA A 139 15.82 -3.07 -0.22
CA ALA A 139 16.57 -2.26 0.74
C ALA A 139 16.80 -0.79 0.33
N ILE A 140 15.88 0.10 0.75
CA ILE A 140 16.00 1.53 1.16
C ILE A 140 16.79 2.53 0.26
N GLY A 141 17.63 2.10 -0.68
CA GLY A 141 18.59 2.93 -1.41
C GLY A 141 18.26 3.20 -2.88
N SER A 142 17.18 2.64 -3.44
CA SER A 142 16.93 2.73 -4.89
C SER A 142 15.45 2.68 -5.32
N SER A 143 14.49 3.00 -4.44
CA SER A 143 13.08 3.06 -4.87
C SER A 143 12.75 4.42 -5.52
N ALA A 144 12.11 4.37 -6.69
CA ALA A 144 11.76 5.56 -7.48
C ALA A 144 10.90 6.57 -6.70
N TRP A 145 10.05 6.08 -5.79
CA TRP A 145 9.21 6.92 -4.94
C TRP A 145 10.04 7.72 -3.91
N ILE A 146 11.13 7.15 -3.36
CA ILE A 146 12.04 7.87 -2.44
C ILE A 146 12.73 8.99 -3.20
N ALA A 147 13.28 8.69 -4.38
CA ALA A 147 13.91 9.69 -5.23
C ALA A 147 12.93 10.85 -5.55
N LYS A 148 11.70 10.54 -5.95
CA LYS A 148 10.66 11.54 -6.20
C LYS A 148 10.29 12.34 -4.95
N THR A 149 10.17 11.68 -3.80
CA THR A 149 9.78 12.32 -2.55
C THR A 149 10.88 13.23 -2.00
N ILE A 150 12.15 12.79 -2.04
CA ILE A 150 13.29 13.54 -1.51
C ILE A 150 13.80 14.58 -2.51
N LEU A 151 14.01 14.19 -3.78
CA LEU A 151 14.62 15.02 -4.82
C LEU A 151 13.61 15.84 -5.63
N GLY A 152 12.31 15.53 -5.55
CA GLY A 152 11.23 16.19 -6.31
C GLY A 152 10.99 17.66 -5.97
N LYS A 153 11.88 18.31 -5.22
CA LYS A 153 11.90 19.76 -5.03
C LYS A 153 13.12 20.38 -5.74
N LYS A 154 13.15 20.26 -7.06
CA LYS A 154 13.87 21.19 -7.95
C LYS A 154 12.95 21.55 -9.10
N ARG A 155 12.21 22.65 -8.92
CA ARG A 155 12.07 23.77 -9.85
C ARG A 155 11.57 24.96 -9.05
#